data_AF-X1BUJ2-F1
#
_entry.id   AF-X1BUJ2-F1
#
_cell.length_a   1.000
_cell.length_b   1.000
_cell.length_c   1.000
_cell.angle_alpha   90.00
_cell.angle_beta   90.00
_cell.angle_gamma   90.00
#
_symmetry.space_group_name_H-M   'P 1'
#
loop_
_entity.id
_entity.type
_entity.pdbx_description
1 polymer ?
#
loop_
_entity_poly.entity_id
_entity_poly.type
_entity_poly.pdbx_seq_one_letter_code
_entity_poly.pdbx_strand_id
1 'polypeptide(L)'
;AGTWYHLAFVYNEAEASDADKMKAYINGVLQVNAAAGAALTTLNSSTANFDIGRLTGVLTNEFVGNIDEVAIWDSALSPTDVAILSATPLNDLSSLNPVAYYKLGEESKFTSQWLVPNQMSQDTAFDFGDRIQSEYITLPQLPLYNAITVSAWIKTQKNGVTFQTIISNNQNNVTPVNEKGWVLTIGAGWASGYTKAQFFFYDTGGSTLESLDQSSAQLLTDNQWHHVVALWDGTTDADTTLLVKDIFA
;
A
#
# COMPACT_ATOMS: atom_id res chain seq x y z
N ALA A 1 2.53 27.93 -7.87
CA ALA A 1 2.88 26.52 -8.16
C ALA A 1 2.60 25.72 -6.88
N GLY A 2 1.97 24.54 -6.99
CA GLY A 2 1.52 23.74 -5.84
C GLY A 2 0.05 23.92 -5.44
N THR A 3 -0.77 24.58 -6.28
CA THR A 3 -2.21 24.71 -6.03
C THR A 3 -2.92 23.47 -6.57
N TRP A 4 -3.66 22.77 -5.71
CA TRP A 4 -4.54 21.68 -6.09
C TRP A 4 -5.84 22.21 -6.70
N TYR A 5 -6.34 21.50 -7.69
CA TYR A 5 -7.63 21.76 -8.32
C TYR A 5 -8.43 20.46 -8.38
N HIS A 6 -9.70 20.53 -7.99
CA HIS A 6 -10.65 19.48 -8.28
C HIS A 6 -11.25 19.72 -9.67
N LEU A 7 -11.15 18.72 -10.55
CA LEU A 7 -11.71 18.76 -11.90
C LEU A 7 -12.79 17.68 -12.01
N ALA A 8 -13.97 18.04 -12.51
CA ALA A 8 -15.01 17.07 -12.83
C ALA A 8 -15.60 17.33 -14.21
N PHE A 9 -15.87 16.26 -14.94
CA PHE A 9 -16.58 16.28 -16.22
C PHE A 9 -17.83 15.42 -16.09
N VAL A 10 -18.98 15.99 -16.43
CA VAL A 10 -20.28 15.32 -16.39
C VAL A 10 -20.84 15.26 -17.79
N TYR A 11 -21.16 14.06 -18.24
CA TYR A 11 -21.85 13.81 -19.50
C TYR A 11 -23.21 13.19 -19.25
N ASN A 12 -24.25 13.73 -19.88
CA ASN A 12 -25.60 13.17 -19.85
C ASN A 12 -26.25 13.27 -21.24
N GLU A 13 -26.37 12.14 -21.94
CA GLU A 13 -26.93 12.11 -23.30
C GLU A 13 -28.41 12.47 -23.38
N ALA A 14 -29.14 12.34 -22.27
CA ALA A 14 -30.57 12.64 -22.18
C ALA A 14 -30.89 14.15 -22.19
N GLU A 15 -29.87 15.01 -22.03
CA GLU A 15 -30.06 16.46 -22.00
C GLU A 15 -30.35 17.03 -23.39
N ALA A 16 -31.11 18.13 -23.43
CA ALA A 16 -31.64 18.68 -24.68
C ALA A 16 -30.61 19.48 -25.49
N SER A 17 -29.70 20.20 -24.82
CA SER A 17 -28.71 21.07 -25.48
C SER A 17 -27.30 20.53 -25.32
N ASP A 18 -26.43 20.83 -26.27
CA ASP A 18 -25.02 20.41 -26.21
C ASP A 18 -24.30 20.95 -24.98
N ALA A 19 -24.68 22.15 -24.52
CA ALA A 19 -24.16 22.75 -23.30
C ALA A 19 -24.63 22.03 -22.02
N ASP A 20 -25.82 21.42 -22.06
CA ASP A 20 -26.35 20.66 -20.93
C ASP A 20 -25.80 19.23 -20.89
N LYS A 21 -25.51 18.65 -22.06
CA LYS A 21 -24.95 17.32 -22.22
C LYS A 21 -23.53 17.20 -21.71
N MET A 22 -22.72 18.26 -21.80
CA MET A 22 -21.31 18.24 -21.40
C MET A 22 -21.01 19.41 -20.46
N LYS A 23 -20.72 19.10 -19.19
CA LYS A 23 -20.42 20.09 -18.16
C LYS A 23 -19.04 19.83 -17.59
N ALA A 24 -18.25 20.90 -17.43
CA ALA A 24 -16.96 20.86 -16.77
C ALA A 24 -17.01 21.70 -15.50
N TYR A 25 -16.40 21.23 -14.42
CA TYR A 25 -16.35 21.92 -13.13
C TYR A 25 -14.89 22.05 -12.68
N ILE A 26 -14.54 23.23 -12.16
CA ILE A 26 -13.26 23.48 -11.49
C ILE A 26 -13.58 23.91 -10.06
N ASN A 27 -13.05 23.19 -9.08
CA ASN A 27 -13.31 23.40 -7.65
C ASN A 27 -14.82 23.50 -7.34
N GLY A 28 -15.61 22.61 -7.96
CA GLY A 28 -17.06 22.53 -7.76
C GLY A 28 -17.87 23.57 -8.55
N VAL A 29 -17.21 24.51 -9.23
CA VAL A 29 -17.88 25.59 -9.97
C VAL A 29 -18.01 25.23 -11.44
N LEU A 30 -19.25 25.27 -11.96
CA LEU A 30 -19.55 25.03 -13.37
C LEU A 30 -18.79 26.05 -14.26
N GLN A 31 -18.06 25.54 -15.23
CA GLN A 31 -17.39 26.33 -16.24
C GLN A 31 -18.33 26.52 -17.43
N VAL A 32 -18.65 27.78 -17.73
CA VAL A 32 -19.67 28.16 -18.73
C VAL A 32 -19.07 28.41 -20.13
N ASN A 33 -17.80 28.07 -20.33
CA ASN A 33 -17.15 28.28 -21.63
C ASN A 33 -17.69 27.26 -22.65
N ALA A 34 -18.23 27.80 -23.75
CA ALA A 34 -18.84 27.05 -24.83
C ALA A 34 -17.94 25.92 -25.33
N ALA A 35 -18.50 24.72 -25.46
CA ALA A 35 -17.85 23.63 -26.16
C ALA A 35 -17.38 24.11 -27.53
N ALA A 36 -16.10 23.86 -27.87
CA ALA A 36 -15.65 23.95 -29.24
C ALA A 36 -16.14 22.70 -29.98
N GLY A 37 -17.41 22.70 -30.41
CA GLY A 37 -18.03 21.61 -31.17
C GLY A 37 -19.37 21.12 -30.60
N ALA A 38 -20.03 20.25 -31.37
CA ALA A 38 -21.27 19.58 -30.95
C ALA A 38 -20.98 18.51 -29.89
N ALA A 39 -21.86 18.38 -28.90
CA ALA A 39 -21.78 17.27 -27.96
C ALA A 39 -22.01 15.95 -28.71
N LEU A 40 -21.27 14.91 -28.35
CA LEU A 40 -21.52 13.57 -28.88
C LEU A 40 -22.95 13.15 -28.49
N THR A 41 -23.69 12.56 -29.43
CA THR A 41 -25.02 12.00 -29.14
C THR A 41 -24.96 10.59 -28.58
N THR A 42 -23.79 9.94 -28.68
CA THR A 42 -23.47 8.61 -28.16
C THR A 42 -21.96 8.49 -27.97
N LEU A 43 -21.50 7.84 -26.90
CA LEU A 43 -20.09 7.51 -26.73
C LEU A 43 -19.71 6.31 -27.61
N ASN A 44 -18.53 6.35 -28.22
CA ASN A 44 -18.00 5.20 -28.98
C ASN A 44 -17.59 4.08 -28.01
N SER A 45 -17.92 2.83 -28.34
CA SER A 45 -17.44 1.67 -27.59
C SER A 45 -15.97 1.38 -27.92
N SER A 46 -15.17 1.06 -26.91
CA SER A 46 -13.78 0.63 -27.06
C SER A 46 -13.52 -0.59 -26.19
N THR A 47 -12.67 -1.50 -26.67
CA THR A 47 -12.12 -2.61 -25.89
C THR A 47 -10.71 -2.32 -25.37
N ALA A 48 -10.19 -1.11 -25.64
CA ALA A 48 -8.87 -0.71 -25.18
C ALA A 48 -8.89 -0.37 -23.69
N ASN A 49 -7.77 -0.64 -23.01
CA ASN A 49 -7.57 -0.18 -21.63
C ASN A 49 -7.53 1.35 -21.59
N PHE A 50 -7.97 1.93 -20.47
CA PHE A 50 -7.76 3.36 -20.20
C PHE A 50 -6.46 3.56 -19.41
N ASP A 51 -5.85 4.74 -19.57
CA ASP A 51 -4.64 5.15 -18.88
C ASP A 51 -4.95 6.42 -18.04
N ILE A 52 -4.33 6.53 -16.86
CA ILE A 52 -4.30 7.76 -16.05
C ILE A 52 -2.92 8.38 -16.22
N GLY A 53 -2.85 9.69 -16.49
CA GLY A 53 -1.59 10.42 -16.64
C GLY A 53 -0.93 10.33 -18.01
N ARG A 54 -1.60 9.74 -19.02
CA ARG A 54 -1.19 9.77 -20.44
C ARG A 54 -2.32 9.35 -21.37
N LEU A 55 -2.12 9.52 -22.69
CA LEU A 55 -3.00 8.95 -23.71
C LEU A 55 -2.58 7.51 -24.05
N THR A 56 -3.56 6.59 -24.11
CA THR A 56 -3.31 5.17 -24.42
C THR A 56 -2.54 5.00 -25.73
N GLY A 57 -1.38 4.33 -25.65
CA GLY A 57 -0.53 4.03 -26.81
C GLY A 57 0.35 5.19 -27.28
N VAL A 58 0.33 6.37 -26.63
CA VAL A 58 1.15 7.53 -27.01
C VAL A 58 2.10 7.91 -25.87
N LEU A 59 3.36 7.49 -25.99
CA LEU A 59 4.38 7.67 -24.95
C LEU A 59 4.91 9.11 -24.78
N THR A 60 4.54 10.03 -25.66
CA THR A 60 4.98 11.43 -25.61
C THR A 60 3.98 12.36 -24.92
N ASN A 61 2.82 11.85 -24.55
CA ASN A 61 1.70 12.65 -24.02
C ASN A 61 1.52 12.42 -22.52
N GLU A 62 2.60 12.51 -21.76
CA GLU A 62 2.62 12.26 -20.32
C GLU A 62 2.19 13.51 -19.54
N PHE A 63 1.42 13.31 -18.47
CA PHE A 63 1.10 14.34 -17.51
C PHE A 63 2.28 14.54 -16.55
N VAL A 64 2.79 15.77 -16.46
CA VAL A 64 3.88 16.14 -15.55
C VAL A 64 3.29 16.91 -14.36
N GLY A 65 3.02 16.20 -13.26
CA GLY A 65 2.42 16.76 -12.05
C GLY A 65 1.89 15.68 -11.11
N ASN A 66 1.08 16.07 -10.13
CA ASN A 66 0.41 15.16 -9.20
C ASN A 66 -1.08 15.01 -9.57
N ILE A 67 -1.62 13.80 -9.40
CA ILE A 67 -3.04 13.45 -9.59
C ILE A 67 -3.48 12.70 -8.33
N ASP A 68 -4.66 13.02 -7.81
CA ASP A 68 -5.26 12.44 -6.60
C ASP A 68 -6.78 12.31 -6.83
N GLU A 69 -7.43 11.40 -6.11
CA GLU A 69 -8.88 11.15 -6.04
C GLU A 69 -9.61 10.99 -7.39
N VAL A 70 -9.08 10.15 -8.28
CA VAL A 70 -9.72 9.86 -9.58
C VAL A 70 -10.89 8.90 -9.39
N ALA A 71 -12.11 9.39 -9.60
CA ALA A 71 -13.32 8.59 -9.55
C ALA A 71 -14.10 8.62 -10.87
N ILE A 72 -14.83 7.55 -11.17
CA ILE A 72 -15.62 7.34 -12.39
C ILE A 72 -17.00 6.85 -11.97
N TRP A 73 -18.03 7.38 -12.61
CA TRP A 73 -19.43 6.98 -12.46
C TRP A 73 -20.01 6.56 -13.81
N ASP A 74 -20.97 5.64 -13.78
CA ASP A 74 -21.82 5.30 -14.93
C ASP A 74 -23.10 6.15 -14.98
N SER A 75 -23.15 7.22 -14.18
CA SER A 75 -24.27 8.16 -14.08
C SER A 75 -23.77 9.61 -14.05
N ALA A 76 -24.64 10.53 -14.46
CA ALA A 76 -24.37 11.96 -14.40
C ALA A 76 -24.59 12.48 -12.97
N LEU A 77 -23.52 12.95 -12.33
CA LEU A 77 -23.60 13.56 -10.99
C LEU A 77 -24.31 14.91 -11.02
N SER A 78 -25.02 15.21 -9.93
CA SER A 78 -25.66 16.51 -9.76
C SER A 78 -24.61 17.60 -9.44
N PRO A 79 -24.91 18.90 -9.69
CA PRO A 79 -24.03 19.98 -9.28
C PRO A 79 -23.70 19.97 -7.77
N THR A 80 -24.65 19.51 -6.94
CA THR A 80 -24.47 19.38 -5.49
C THR A 80 -23.43 18.31 -5.15
N ASP A 81 -23.49 17.14 -5.81
CA ASP A 81 -22.54 16.05 -5.58
C ASP A 81 -21.13 16.46 -6.03
N VAL A 82 -21.03 17.17 -7.16
CA VAL A 82 -19.74 17.70 -7.65
C VAL A 82 -19.17 18.75 -6.69
N ALA A 83 -20.02 19.59 -6.08
CA ALA A 83 -19.59 20.53 -5.07
C ALA A 83 -19.06 19.82 -3.81
N ILE A 84 -19.72 18.74 -3.37
CA ILE A 84 -19.27 17.90 -2.26
C ILE A 84 -17.88 17.32 -2.53
N LEU A 85 -17.66 16.73 -3.71
CA LEU A 85 -16.37 16.18 -4.13
C LEU A 85 -15.23 17.23 -4.10
N SER A 86 -15.57 18.48 -4.42
CA SER A 86 -14.59 19.56 -4.52
C SER A 86 -14.20 20.24 -3.21
N ALA A 87 -15.00 20.04 -2.15
CA ALA A 87 -14.83 20.77 -0.89
C ALA A 87 -13.68 20.22 -0.04
N THR A 88 -13.60 18.90 0.06
CA THR A 88 -12.56 18.17 0.79
C THR A 88 -12.43 16.77 0.17
N PRO A 89 -11.21 16.21 0.05
CA PRO A 89 -11.05 14.79 -0.26
C PRO A 89 -11.90 13.95 0.69
N LEU A 90 -12.81 13.16 0.13
CA LEU A 90 -13.69 12.32 0.91
C LEU A 90 -13.04 10.96 1.11
N ASN A 91 -12.98 10.54 2.37
CA ASN A 91 -12.46 9.21 2.73
C ASN A 91 -13.32 8.07 2.16
N ASP A 92 -14.60 8.35 1.86
CA ASP A 92 -15.56 7.41 1.29
C ASP A 92 -16.49 8.11 0.27
N LEU A 93 -16.62 7.48 -0.89
CA LEU A 93 -17.53 7.90 -1.98
C LEU A 93 -18.68 6.91 -2.20
N SER A 94 -18.83 5.89 -1.34
CA SER A 94 -19.84 4.83 -1.50
C SER A 94 -21.27 5.36 -1.66
N SER A 95 -21.61 6.45 -0.96
CA SER A 95 -22.90 7.12 -1.07
C SER A 95 -23.20 7.69 -2.46
N LEU A 96 -22.15 7.98 -3.24
CA LEU A 96 -22.25 8.46 -4.62
C LEU A 96 -22.17 7.33 -5.66
N ASN A 97 -21.96 6.07 -5.23
CA ASN A 97 -21.92 4.88 -6.09
C ASN A 97 -20.99 4.98 -7.31
N PRO A 98 -19.69 5.28 -7.15
CA PRO A 98 -18.75 5.25 -8.26
C PRO A 98 -18.56 3.82 -8.80
N VAL A 99 -18.37 3.69 -10.11
CA VAL A 99 -17.97 2.43 -10.75
C VAL A 99 -16.47 2.16 -10.62
N ALA A 100 -15.67 3.20 -10.42
CA ALA A 100 -14.26 3.10 -10.07
C ALA A 100 -13.82 4.29 -9.22
N TYR A 101 -12.94 4.06 -8.24
CA TYR A 101 -12.35 5.11 -7.42
C TYR A 101 -10.90 4.77 -7.11
N TYR A 102 -9.99 5.62 -7.57
CA TYR A 102 -8.56 5.55 -7.37
C TYR A 102 -8.14 6.74 -6.52
N LYS A 103 -7.82 6.47 -5.26
CA LYS A 103 -7.35 7.53 -4.39
C LYS A 103 -6.08 8.17 -4.94
N LEU A 104 -5.08 7.43 -5.43
CA LEU A 104 -3.86 8.01 -6.04
C LEU A 104 -3.02 8.96 -5.15
N GLY A 105 -3.41 9.19 -3.89
CA GLY A 105 -2.62 9.82 -2.82
C GLY A 105 -1.90 8.81 -1.90
N GLU A 106 -1.70 9.20 -0.62
CA GLU A 106 -0.81 8.59 0.41
C GLU A 106 -0.94 7.06 0.69
N GLU A 107 -1.68 6.29 -0.11
CA GLU A 107 -1.85 4.84 0.03
C GLU A 107 -2.04 4.07 -1.31
N SER A 108 -1.58 4.57 -2.47
CA SER A 108 -1.77 3.86 -3.75
C SER A 108 -0.68 2.80 -4.05
N LYS A 109 -1.07 1.53 -4.23
CA LYS A 109 -0.24 0.50 -4.89
C LYS A 109 -0.99 -0.08 -6.10
N PHE A 110 -0.32 -0.06 -7.25
CA PHE A 110 -0.78 -0.74 -8.46
C PHE A 110 -0.74 -2.26 -8.24
N THR A 111 -1.90 -2.94 -8.23
CA THR A 111 -1.94 -4.40 -8.36
C THR A 111 -3.00 -4.82 -9.37
N SER A 112 -2.88 -6.04 -9.90
CA SER A 112 -3.66 -6.59 -11.02
C SER A 112 -5.10 -6.98 -10.67
N GLN A 113 -5.69 -6.43 -9.61
CA GLN A 113 -7.08 -6.70 -9.20
C GLN A 113 -7.87 -5.41 -8.97
N TRP A 114 -9.10 -5.37 -9.52
CA TRP A 114 -9.99 -4.20 -9.61
C TRP A 114 -10.85 -3.93 -8.36
N LEU A 115 -10.46 -4.44 -7.21
CA LEU A 115 -11.16 -4.18 -5.95
C LEU A 115 -10.12 -3.80 -4.90
N VAL A 116 -10.11 -2.54 -4.49
CA VAL A 116 -9.40 -2.11 -3.28
C VAL A 116 -10.24 -2.60 -2.09
N PRO A 117 -9.72 -3.45 -1.20
CA PRO A 117 -10.44 -3.79 0.02
C PRO A 117 -10.66 -2.53 0.83
N ASN A 118 -11.93 -2.26 1.10
CA ASN A 118 -12.39 -1.18 1.94
C ASN A 118 -11.85 -1.37 3.36
N GLN A 119 -10.75 -0.71 3.73
CA GLN A 119 -10.27 -0.20 5.04
C GLN A 119 -8.86 0.39 4.77
N MET A 120 -8.48 1.60 5.16
CA MET A 120 -8.41 2.00 6.56
C MET A 120 -8.36 3.52 6.74
N SER A 121 -9.29 4.04 7.54
CA SER A 121 -9.05 5.22 8.38
C SER A 121 -9.13 4.77 9.83
N GLN A 122 -8.10 4.04 10.28
CA GLN A 122 -7.69 3.79 11.67
C GLN A 122 -6.63 2.70 11.66
N ASP A 123 -5.68 2.77 12.60
CA ASP A 123 -4.73 1.72 12.95
C ASP A 123 -5.39 0.34 13.03
N THR A 124 -5.41 -0.43 11.94
CA THR A 124 -5.67 -1.86 12.01
C THR A 124 -4.44 -2.60 11.52
N ALA A 125 -3.83 -3.32 12.44
CA ALA A 125 -2.81 -4.29 12.08
C ALA A 125 -3.47 -5.52 11.48
N PHE A 126 -2.80 -6.13 10.50
CA PHE A 126 -3.21 -7.43 9.99
C PHE A 126 -3.05 -8.48 11.09
N ASP A 127 -4.14 -9.16 11.47
CA ASP A 127 -4.13 -10.23 12.47
C ASP A 127 -3.88 -11.59 11.79
N PHE A 128 -2.81 -12.27 12.20
CA PHE A 128 -2.47 -13.62 11.74
C PHE A 128 -3.04 -14.69 12.68
N GLY A 129 -4.38 -14.76 12.77
CA GLY A 129 -5.21 -15.95 13.09
C GLY A 129 -5.04 -16.76 14.39
N ASP A 130 -5.98 -17.69 14.60
CA ASP A 130 -6.19 -18.45 15.84
C ASP A 130 -5.44 -19.80 15.94
N ARG A 131 -4.11 -19.80 15.81
CA ARG A 131 -3.20 -20.92 16.23
C ARG A 131 -3.45 -22.34 15.66
N ILE A 132 -4.51 -22.61 14.90
CA ILE A 132 -4.88 -23.96 14.42
C ILE A 132 -4.52 -24.16 12.93
N GLN A 133 -4.32 -23.10 12.16
CA GLN A 133 -3.73 -23.14 10.81
C GLN A 133 -2.64 -22.08 10.65
N SER A 134 -1.62 -22.38 9.83
CA SER A 134 -0.55 -21.43 9.51
C SER A 134 -1.06 -20.38 8.54
N GLU A 135 -1.18 -19.14 9.00
CA GLU A 135 -1.47 -17.98 8.15
C GLU A 135 -0.17 -17.28 7.75
N TYR A 136 -0.06 -16.95 6.47
CA TYR A 136 1.09 -16.25 5.91
C TYR A 136 0.69 -15.54 4.61
N ILE A 137 1.41 -14.49 4.26
CA ILE A 137 1.29 -13.79 2.98
C ILE A 137 2.56 -14.09 2.17
N THR A 138 2.39 -14.69 1.00
CA THR A 138 3.51 -14.91 0.06
C THR A 138 3.60 -13.74 -0.91
N LEU A 139 4.77 -13.11 -0.96
CA LEU A 139 5.11 -12.05 -1.90
C LEU A 139 6.28 -12.51 -2.79
N PRO A 140 6.45 -11.93 -3.99
CA PRO A 140 7.64 -12.18 -4.81
C PRO A 140 8.93 -11.89 -4.03
N GLN A 141 9.98 -12.67 -4.30
CA GLN A 141 11.29 -12.48 -3.68
C GLN A 141 11.82 -11.06 -3.94
N LEU A 142 12.35 -10.42 -2.90
CA LEU A 142 13.06 -9.15 -3.05
C LEU A 142 14.48 -9.41 -3.55
N PRO A 143 15.01 -8.59 -4.47
CA PRO A 143 16.39 -8.71 -4.90
C PRO A 143 17.35 -8.53 -3.73
N LEU A 144 18.58 -9.02 -3.91
CA LEU A 144 19.63 -8.85 -2.92
C LEU A 144 20.11 -7.41 -2.91
N TYR A 145 20.11 -6.81 -1.74
CA TYR A 145 20.56 -5.43 -1.52
C TYR A 145 21.90 -5.44 -0.80
N ASN A 146 22.71 -4.39 -1.04
CA ASN A 146 23.98 -4.16 -0.35
C ASN A 146 23.81 -3.44 1.00
N ALA A 147 22.57 -3.33 1.50
CA ALA A 147 22.17 -2.81 2.80
C ALA A 147 20.67 -3.05 2.95
N ILE A 148 20.16 -3.21 4.16
CA ILE A 148 18.72 -3.36 4.40
C ILE A 148 18.29 -2.77 5.76
N THR A 149 17.12 -2.15 5.78
CA THR A 149 16.39 -1.83 7.01
C THR A 149 15.02 -2.49 6.97
N VAL A 150 14.65 -3.16 8.05
CA VAL A 150 13.34 -3.80 8.22
C VAL A 150 12.72 -3.27 9.51
N SER A 151 11.50 -2.75 9.45
CA SER A 151 10.79 -2.16 10.58
C SER A 151 9.36 -2.69 10.65
N ALA A 152 8.90 -3.10 11.82
CA ALA A 152 7.53 -3.58 12.04
C ALA A 152 7.02 -3.22 13.44
N TRP A 153 5.73 -2.87 13.52
CA TRP A 153 4.97 -2.90 14.76
C TRP A 153 4.38 -4.29 14.96
N ILE A 154 4.57 -4.88 16.13
CA ILE A 154 4.09 -6.22 16.46
C ILE A 154 3.34 -6.23 17.78
N LYS A 155 2.39 -7.14 17.90
CA LYS A 155 1.66 -7.45 19.14
C LYS A 155 1.34 -8.94 19.16
N THR A 156 1.80 -9.66 20.17
CA THR A 156 1.56 -11.11 20.27
C THR A 156 1.53 -11.59 21.72
N GLN A 157 0.84 -12.71 21.96
CA GLN A 157 0.82 -13.45 23.22
C GLN A 157 1.34 -14.88 23.06
N LYS A 158 1.89 -15.21 21.89
CA LYS A 158 2.33 -16.58 21.58
C LYS A 158 3.66 -16.86 22.27
N ASN A 159 3.61 -17.68 23.32
CA ASN A 159 4.76 -18.08 24.13
C ASN A 159 5.21 -19.51 23.79
N GLY A 160 6.46 -19.86 24.14
CA GLY A 160 6.96 -21.25 24.08
C GLY A 160 7.34 -21.77 22.69
N VAL A 161 7.45 -20.89 21.69
CA VAL A 161 7.92 -21.23 20.34
C VAL A 161 9.37 -20.80 20.13
N THR A 162 10.13 -21.60 19.38
CA THR A 162 11.54 -21.34 19.07
C THR A 162 11.70 -20.05 18.24
N PHE A 163 10.85 -19.85 17.23
CA PHE A 163 10.83 -18.67 16.36
C PHE A 163 9.40 -18.28 15.94
N GLN A 164 9.13 -16.97 15.82
CA GLN A 164 7.95 -16.36 15.20
C GLN A 164 8.41 -15.36 14.16
N THR A 165 8.35 -15.75 12.89
CA THR A 165 8.78 -14.91 11.78
C THR A 165 7.83 -13.75 11.58
N ILE A 166 8.37 -12.53 11.61
CA ILE A 166 7.65 -11.30 11.24
C ILE A 166 7.68 -11.16 9.71
N ILE A 167 8.86 -11.30 9.13
CA ILE A 167 9.08 -11.25 7.68
C ILE A 167 10.35 -12.00 7.32
N SER A 168 10.30 -12.76 6.22
CA SER A 168 11.46 -13.46 5.66
C SER A 168 11.52 -13.24 4.16
N ASN A 169 12.72 -12.95 3.67
CA ASN A 169 13.02 -12.99 2.24
C ASN A 169 13.97 -14.17 1.99
N ASN A 170 13.36 -15.33 1.77
CA ASN A 170 14.05 -16.55 1.40
C ASN A 170 13.04 -17.50 0.75
N GLN A 171 13.28 -17.92 -0.49
CA GLN A 171 12.74 -19.18 -0.95
C GLN A 171 13.82 -19.92 -1.72
N ASN A 172 14.47 -20.87 -1.04
CA ASN A 172 14.48 -22.24 -1.54
C ASN A 172 14.71 -23.26 -0.42
N ASN A 173 13.68 -24.09 -0.18
CA ASN A 173 13.77 -25.34 0.58
C ASN A 173 14.50 -26.41 -0.26
N VAL A 174 15.63 -26.03 -0.86
CA VAL A 174 16.44 -26.88 -1.70
C VAL A 174 17.78 -27.01 -1.01
N THR A 175 18.08 -28.20 -0.51
CA THR A 175 19.40 -28.52 0.02
C THR A 175 20.34 -28.78 -1.17
N PRO A 176 21.51 -28.11 -1.26
CA PRO A 176 22.03 -27.07 -0.38
C PRO A 176 21.40 -25.70 -0.67
N VAL A 177 21.10 -24.93 0.40
CA VAL A 177 20.64 -23.53 0.29
C VAL A 177 21.79 -22.67 -0.24
N ASN A 178 21.84 -22.51 -1.55
CA ASN A 178 22.82 -21.73 -2.28
C ASN A 178 22.31 -20.32 -2.58
N GLU A 179 21.43 -19.80 -1.73
CA GLU A 179 20.75 -18.53 -1.95
C GLU A 179 20.90 -17.60 -0.76
N LYS A 180 21.15 -16.33 -1.09
CA LYS A 180 21.24 -15.28 -0.09
C LYS A 180 19.83 -14.87 0.35
N GLY A 181 19.67 -14.61 1.63
CA GLY A 181 18.38 -14.23 2.18
C GLY A 181 18.49 -13.61 3.56
N TRP A 182 17.36 -13.20 4.12
CA TRP A 182 17.30 -12.63 5.46
C TRP A 182 15.95 -12.90 6.12
N VAL A 183 15.91 -12.84 7.45
CA VAL A 183 14.68 -13.00 8.22
C VAL A 183 14.70 -12.18 9.51
N LEU A 184 13.59 -11.47 9.77
CA LEU A 184 13.30 -10.81 11.03
C LEU A 184 12.28 -11.64 11.82
N THR A 185 12.60 -11.99 13.06
CA THR A 185 11.80 -12.90 13.88
C THR A 185 11.84 -12.49 15.35
N ILE A 186 10.89 -12.99 16.14
CA ILE A 186 10.97 -12.96 17.59
C ILE A 186 10.93 -14.38 18.15
N GLY A 187 11.67 -14.66 19.23
CA GLY A 187 11.66 -16.00 19.83
C GLY A 187 12.73 -16.18 20.89
N ALA A 188 12.74 -17.38 21.48
CA ALA A 188 13.80 -17.78 22.41
C ALA A 188 15.11 -18.14 21.68
N GLY A 189 15.08 -18.29 20.35
CA GLY A 189 16.19 -18.90 19.62
C GLY A 189 16.50 -20.28 20.21
N TRP A 190 17.78 -20.61 20.30
CA TRP A 190 18.26 -21.90 20.86
C TRP A 190 18.52 -21.87 22.37
N ALA A 191 18.34 -20.72 23.04
CA ALA A 191 18.57 -20.55 24.47
C ALA A 191 17.24 -20.29 25.20
N SER A 192 16.97 -21.00 26.29
CA SER A 192 15.73 -20.81 27.05
C SER A 192 15.71 -19.48 27.80
N GLY A 193 14.60 -18.73 27.72
CA GLY A 193 14.20 -17.80 28.77
C GLY A 193 13.65 -16.43 28.38
N TYR A 194 13.85 -15.93 27.15
CA TYR A 194 13.35 -14.61 26.74
C TYR A 194 12.88 -14.61 25.29
N THR A 195 11.74 -13.97 25.00
CA THR A 195 11.37 -13.64 23.61
C THR A 195 12.19 -12.43 23.18
N LYS A 196 13.22 -12.64 22.36
CA LYS A 196 14.06 -11.57 21.79
C LYS A 196 13.67 -11.32 20.34
N ALA A 197 13.83 -10.09 19.87
CA ALA A 197 13.87 -9.82 18.43
C ALA A 197 15.23 -10.23 17.88
N GLN A 198 15.24 -10.83 16.69
CA GLN A 198 16.42 -11.37 16.04
C GLN A 198 16.34 -11.14 14.53
N PHE A 199 17.46 -10.79 13.93
CA PHE A 199 17.58 -10.60 12.49
C PHE A 199 18.72 -11.48 11.97
N PHE A 200 18.43 -12.33 10.99
CA PHE A 200 19.38 -13.31 10.45
C PHE A 200 19.63 -13.09 8.96
N PHE A 201 20.82 -13.47 8.51
CA PHE A 201 21.20 -13.56 7.09
C PHE A 201 21.53 -15.01 6.70
N TYR A 202 21.32 -15.30 5.42
CA TYR A 202 21.72 -16.57 4.80
C TYR A 202 22.70 -16.25 3.66
N ASP A 203 23.80 -16.99 3.57
CA ASP A 203 24.72 -16.98 2.43
C ASP A 203 24.86 -18.40 1.85
N THR A 204 25.41 -18.46 0.64
CA THR A 204 25.55 -19.60 -0.28
C THR A 204 26.35 -20.82 0.23
N GLY A 205 26.66 -20.88 1.53
CA GLY A 205 27.42 -21.96 2.19
C GLY A 205 26.74 -22.60 3.40
N GLY A 206 25.48 -22.25 3.70
CA GLY A 206 24.78 -22.70 4.90
C GLY A 206 24.96 -21.71 6.06
N SER A 207 23.92 -20.90 6.27
CA SER A 207 23.59 -20.15 7.49
C SER A 207 24.76 -19.69 8.37
N THR A 208 25.34 -18.52 8.05
CA THR A 208 25.94 -17.67 9.09
C THR A 208 24.81 -16.99 9.86
N LEU A 209 24.40 -17.62 10.97
CA LEU A 209 23.41 -17.06 11.89
C LEU A 209 24.05 -15.92 12.70
N GLU A 210 24.15 -14.74 12.11
CA GLU A 210 24.49 -13.55 12.90
C GLU A 210 23.19 -13.01 13.49
N SER A 211 23.02 -13.15 14.81
CA SER A 211 21.89 -12.62 15.55
C SER A 211 22.34 -11.43 16.37
N LEU A 212 21.83 -10.24 16.07
CA LEU A 212 21.87 -9.17 17.05
C LEU A 212 20.66 -9.32 17.97
N ASP A 213 20.92 -9.56 19.24
CA ASP A 213 19.90 -9.75 20.26
C ASP A 213 19.68 -8.43 21.00
N GLN A 214 18.46 -7.90 21.01
CA GLN A 214 18.08 -6.91 22.02
C GLN A 214 17.18 -7.56 23.06
N SER A 215 17.74 -7.77 24.26
CA SER A 215 16.95 -8.11 25.44
C SER A 215 16.31 -6.83 25.98
N SER A 216 15.08 -6.51 25.58
CA SER A 216 14.22 -5.73 26.46
C SER A 216 13.99 -6.56 27.74
N ALA A 217 13.99 -5.93 28.91
CA ALA A 217 13.61 -6.62 30.15
C ALA A 217 12.14 -7.10 30.09
N GLN A 218 11.36 -6.50 29.19
CA GLN A 218 9.97 -6.81 28.87
C GLN A 218 9.90 -7.87 27.77
N LEU A 219 9.01 -8.86 27.93
CA LEU A 219 8.73 -9.87 26.91
C LEU A 219 7.97 -9.24 25.75
N LEU A 220 8.40 -9.46 24.50
CA LEU A 220 7.66 -9.04 23.30
C LEU A 220 6.34 -9.80 23.08
N THR A 221 6.06 -10.79 23.93
CA THR A 221 4.88 -11.66 23.93
C THR A 221 3.91 -11.32 25.05
N ASP A 222 3.92 -10.08 25.54
CA ASP A 222 3.11 -9.56 26.63
C ASP A 222 1.75 -8.97 26.19
N ASN A 223 1.40 -9.11 24.90
CA ASN A 223 0.24 -8.49 24.26
C ASN A 223 0.27 -6.96 24.16
N GLN A 224 1.42 -6.32 24.24
CA GLN A 224 1.56 -4.89 23.98
C GLN A 224 2.13 -4.66 22.57
N TRP A 225 1.97 -3.43 22.09
CA TRP A 225 2.56 -3.00 20.84
C TRP A 225 4.05 -2.73 21.05
N HIS A 226 4.89 -3.38 20.25
CA HIS A 226 6.33 -3.14 20.21
C HIS A 226 6.77 -2.75 18.81
N HIS A 227 7.71 -1.81 18.72
CA HIS A 227 8.36 -1.44 17.46
C HIS A 227 9.71 -2.16 17.36
N VAL A 228 9.88 -2.97 16.33
CA VAL A 228 11.10 -3.72 16.05
C VAL A 228 11.71 -3.21 14.76
N VAL A 229 12.99 -2.82 14.79
CA VAL A 229 13.74 -2.28 13.66
C VAL A 229 15.11 -2.95 13.58
N ALA A 230 15.42 -3.56 12.43
CA ALA A 230 16.71 -4.13 12.12
C ALA A 230 17.38 -3.39 10.96
N LEU A 231 18.68 -3.16 11.06
CA LEU A 231 19.52 -2.48 10.08
C LEU A 231 20.76 -3.32 9.79
N TRP A 232 21.15 -3.37 8.52
CA TRP A 232 22.43 -3.85 8.04
C TRP A 232 22.90 -2.94 6.91
N ASP A 233 24.15 -2.50 6.96
CA ASP A 233 24.73 -1.55 5.99
C ASP A 233 25.51 -2.23 4.85
N GLY A 234 25.60 -3.56 4.90
CA GLY A 234 26.17 -4.44 3.87
C GLY A 234 27.67 -4.38 3.66
N THR A 235 28.42 -3.82 4.61
CA THR A 235 29.89 -3.86 4.60
C THR A 235 30.43 -5.11 5.27
N THR A 236 30.02 -5.36 6.51
CA THR A 236 30.31 -6.59 7.25
C THR A 236 29.15 -6.94 8.17
N ASP A 237 29.12 -8.17 8.66
CA ASP A 237 28.04 -8.63 9.53
C ASP A 237 28.11 -7.99 10.95
N ALA A 238 29.28 -7.48 11.34
CA ALA A 238 29.51 -6.72 12.58
C ALA A 238 28.91 -5.31 12.60
N ASP A 239 28.45 -4.81 11.45
CA ASP A 239 27.83 -3.49 11.29
C ASP A 239 26.29 -3.54 11.37
N THR A 240 25.73 -4.69 11.80
CA THR A 240 24.30 -4.85 12.07
C THR A 240 23.87 -4.05 13.31
N THR A 241 22.68 -3.43 13.27
CA THR A 241 22.06 -2.76 14.41
C THR A 241 20.60 -3.20 14.54
N LEU A 242 20.17 -3.58 15.75
CA LEU A 242 18.81 -3.99 16.07
C LEU A 242 18.32 -3.10 17.21
N LEU A 243 17.17 -2.48 16.99
CA LEU A 243 16.51 -1.58 17.90
C LEU A 243 15.07 -2.03 18.11
N VAL A 244 14.69 -2.16 19.38
CA VAL A 244 13.38 -2.50 19.89
C VAL A 244 13.02 -1.36 20.80
N LYS A 245 11.94 -0.67 20.45
CA LYS A 245 11.41 0.44 21.21
C LYS A 245 10.01 0.10 21.68
N ASP A 246 9.84 0.13 22.99
CA ASP A 246 8.53 0.04 23.62
C ASP A 246 7.89 1.43 23.58
N ILE A 247 6.63 1.51 23.16
CA ILE A 247 5.78 2.64 23.54
C ILE A 247 5.02 2.20 24.77
N PHE A 248 5.47 2.65 25.93
CA PHE A 248 4.61 2.68 27.11
C PHE A 248 3.50 3.71 26.83
N ALA A 249 2.24 3.27 26.88
CA ALA A 249 1.14 4.18 27.11
C ALA A 249 1.24 4.75 28.53
#